data_AF-S9SRM1-F1
#
_entry.id   AF-S9SRM1-F1
#
_cell.length_a   1.000
_cell.length_b   1.000
_cell.length_c   1.000
_cell.angle_alpha   90.00
_cell.angle_beta   90.00
_cell.angle_gamma   90.00
#
_symmetry.space_group_name_H-M   'P 1'
#
loop_
_entity.id
_entity.type
_entity.pdbx_description
1 polymer ?
#
loop_
_entity_poly.entity_id
_entity_poly.type
_entity_poly.pdbx_seq_one_letter_code
_entity_poly.pdbx_strand_id
1 'polypeptide(L)'
;MRIVFPHPFRRQKTDEEPVYNGHHLFTQNNHDLLANVSIYWFTQTINAANRYYYEGRHIKWPGEGEICNVPHGVSLTKTQPHERPPREYVERLFPNILQWQELNAGGHFVALEQPGLVAESIRSFFKTIQY
;
A
#
# COMPACT_ATOMS: atom_id res chain seq x y z
N MET A 1 34.65 10.23 -39.31
CA MET A 1 33.85 9.19 -38.60
C MET A 1 32.78 9.92 -37.80
N ARG A 2 31.54 9.89 -38.27
CA ARG A 2 30.41 10.71 -37.78
C ARG A 2 29.39 9.74 -37.20
N ILE A 3 29.21 9.72 -35.89
CA ILE A 3 28.24 8.85 -35.24
C ILE A 3 26.86 9.47 -35.46
N VAL A 4 26.03 8.79 -36.27
CA VAL A 4 24.63 9.13 -36.51
C VAL A 4 23.81 8.44 -35.42
N PHE A 5 23.18 9.21 -34.54
CA PHE A 5 22.12 8.69 -33.68
C PHE A 5 20.84 8.53 -34.50
N PRO A 6 20.15 7.37 -34.46
CA PRO A 6 18.84 7.25 -35.08
C PRO A 6 17.83 8.17 -34.37
N HIS A 7 16.97 8.77 -35.19
CA HIS A 7 15.96 9.77 -34.85
C HIS A 7 14.98 9.36 -33.73
N PRO A 8 14.35 10.35 -33.07
CA PRO A 8 13.42 10.11 -31.97
C PRO A 8 12.16 9.40 -32.48
N PHE A 9 11.70 8.43 -31.70
CA PHE A 9 10.39 7.81 -31.87
C PHE A 9 9.32 8.90 -31.82
N ARG A 10 8.78 9.27 -32.99
CA ARG A 10 7.63 10.16 -33.14
C ARG A 10 6.43 9.45 -32.50
N ARG A 11 5.97 9.93 -31.33
CA ARG A 11 4.67 9.53 -30.76
C ARG A 11 3.59 9.83 -31.81
N GLN A 12 2.98 8.78 -32.36
CA GLN A 12 1.66 8.91 -32.98
C GLN A 12 0.69 9.26 -31.85
N LYS A 13 0.00 10.39 -31.97
CA LYS A 13 -1.18 10.65 -31.14
C LYS A 13 -2.23 9.63 -31.55
N THR A 14 -2.34 8.55 -30.79
CA THR A 14 -3.57 7.78 -30.71
C THR A 14 -4.47 8.55 -29.76
N ASP A 15 -5.57 9.06 -30.31
CA ASP A 15 -6.65 9.64 -29.54
C ASP A 15 -7.14 8.63 -28.49
N GLU A 16 -7.49 9.14 -27.31
CA GLU A 16 -7.69 8.42 -26.04
C GLU A 16 -6.41 8.23 -25.18
N GLU A 17 -5.74 9.35 -24.85
CA GLU A 17 -5.12 9.41 -23.52
C GLU A 17 -6.24 9.34 -22.48
N PRO A 18 -6.18 8.43 -21.48
CA PRO A 18 -7.13 8.47 -20.38
C PRO A 18 -6.94 9.83 -19.72
N VAL A 19 -7.98 10.65 -19.81
CA VAL A 19 -8.09 11.86 -19.01
C VAL A 19 -8.07 11.36 -17.56
N TYR A 20 -6.90 11.42 -16.93
CA TYR A 20 -6.79 11.42 -15.48
C TYR A 20 -7.48 12.71 -15.05
N ASN A 21 -8.81 12.65 -14.96
CA ASN A 21 -9.62 13.64 -14.29
C ASN A 21 -9.02 13.74 -12.89
N GLY A 22 -8.35 14.87 -12.64
CA GLY A 22 -7.61 15.19 -11.41
C GLY A 22 -8.53 15.38 -10.21
N HIS A 23 -9.42 14.43 -9.98
CA HIS A 23 -10.36 14.38 -8.89
C HIS A 23 -10.13 13.06 -8.15
N HIS A 24 -9.73 13.18 -6.87
CA HIS A 24 -9.58 12.09 -5.87
C HIS A 24 -8.22 11.40 -5.72
N LEU A 25 -7.10 12.14 -5.75
CA LEU A 25 -5.86 11.63 -5.10
C LEU A 25 -5.78 11.93 -3.59
N PHE A 26 -6.73 12.70 -3.05
CA PHE A 26 -6.95 12.86 -1.62
C PHE A 26 -8.45 12.96 -1.35
N THR A 27 -9.09 11.86 -0.95
CA THR A 27 -10.40 11.84 -0.28
C THR A 27 -10.29 12.30 1.18
N GLN A 28 -9.31 13.15 1.50
CA GLN A 28 -8.96 13.51 2.86
C GLN A 28 -9.37 14.96 3.11
N ASN A 29 -10.16 15.18 4.16
CA ASN A 29 -10.55 16.51 4.58
C ASN A 29 -9.29 17.30 4.99
N ASN A 30 -9.22 18.59 4.65
CA ASN A 30 -8.11 19.48 5.02
C ASN A 30 -7.80 19.42 6.53
N HIS A 31 -8.81 19.23 7.36
CA HIS A 31 -8.63 19.06 8.80
C HIS A 31 -7.82 17.81 9.17
N ASP A 32 -8.07 16.68 8.54
CA ASP A 32 -7.36 15.42 8.84
C ASP A 32 -5.89 15.50 8.43
N LEU A 33 -5.62 16.14 7.29
CA LEU A 33 -4.26 16.38 6.82
C LEU A 33 -3.51 17.31 7.79
N LEU A 34 -4.13 18.43 8.17
CA LEU A 34 -3.53 19.38 9.11
C LEU A 34 -3.32 18.76 10.49
N ALA A 35 -4.26 17.93 10.95
CA ALA A 35 -4.12 17.20 12.21
C ALA A 35 -2.91 16.26 12.17
N ASN A 36 -2.77 15.47 11.10
CA ASN A 36 -1.62 14.58 10.91
C ASN A 36 -0.30 15.35 10.90
N VAL A 37 -0.19 16.43 10.10
CA VAL A 37 1.00 17.29 10.05
C VAL A 37 1.30 17.92 11.40
N SER A 38 0.27 18.36 12.13
CA SER A 38 0.42 18.96 13.47
C SER A 38 1.00 17.98 14.47
N ILE A 39 0.62 16.69 14.42
CA ILE A 39 1.21 15.65 15.27
C ILE A 39 2.72 15.60 15.04
N TYR A 40 3.18 15.44 13.80
CA TYR A 40 4.61 15.41 13.48
C TYR A 40 5.36 16.67 13.91
N TRP A 41 4.74 17.84 13.74
CA TRP A 41 5.33 19.13 14.10
C TRP A 41 5.49 19.30 15.60
N PHE A 42 4.40 19.15 16.37
CA PHE A 42 4.42 19.40 17.81
C PHE A 42 5.26 18.37 18.57
N THR A 43 5.34 17.13 18.09
CA THR A 43 6.20 16.11 18.70
C THR A 43 7.63 16.12 18.16
N GLN A 44 7.94 16.94 17.16
CA GLN A 44 9.26 17.03 16.51
C GLN A 44 9.78 15.67 15.98
N THR A 45 8.88 14.82 15.47
CA THR A 45 9.20 13.40 15.18
C THR A 45 9.54 13.12 13.72
N ILE A 46 9.52 14.12 12.83
CA ILE A 46 9.72 13.89 11.38
C ILE A 46 11.05 13.18 11.05
N ASN A 47 12.13 13.55 11.75
CA ASN A 47 13.45 12.94 11.55
C ASN A 47 13.48 11.49 12.06
N ALA A 48 12.88 11.24 13.22
CA ALA A 48 12.82 9.90 13.80
C ALA A 48 11.96 8.95 12.95
N ALA A 49 10.80 9.41 12.46
CA ALA A 49 9.95 8.63 11.58
C ALA A 49 10.66 8.27 10.26
N ASN A 50 11.43 9.20 9.69
CA ASN A 50 12.17 8.97 8.45
C ASN A 50 13.34 7.99 8.61
N ARG A 51 13.81 7.72 9.84
CA ARG A 51 14.88 6.72 10.07
C ARG A 51 14.48 5.33 9.57
N TYR A 52 13.19 5.00 9.61
CA TYR A 52 12.67 3.74 9.09
C TYR A 52 13.07 3.48 7.63
N TYR A 53 13.13 4.51 6.77
CA TYR A 53 13.55 4.34 5.37
C TYR A 53 15.02 3.97 5.24
N TYR A 54 15.89 4.50 6.12
CA TYR A 54 17.29 4.11 6.13
C TYR A 54 17.42 2.67 6.62
N GLU A 55 16.82 2.32 7.76
CA GLU A 55 16.91 0.97 8.32
C GLU A 55 16.28 -0.07 7.37
N GLY A 56 15.13 0.23 6.77
CA GLY A 56 14.46 -0.64 5.81
C GLY A 56 15.31 -0.96 4.57
N ARG A 57 16.21 -0.07 4.16
CA ARG A 57 17.19 -0.34 3.09
C ARG A 57 18.34 -1.25 3.51
N HIS A 58 18.57 -1.41 4.82
CA HIS A 58 19.62 -2.25 5.38
C HIS A 58 19.07 -3.55 6.00
N ILE A 59 17.74 -3.69 6.08
CA ILE A 59 17.07 -4.93 6.45
C ILE A 59 17.20 -5.95 5.31
N LYS A 60 17.53 -7.18 5.67
CA LYS A 60 17.46 -8.32 4.75
C LYS A 60 16.00 -8.73 4.58
N TRP A 61 15.60 -8.99 3.34
CA TRP A 61 14.33 -9.65 3.07
C TRP A 61 14.34 -11.06 3.66
N PRO A 62 13.16 -11.59 4.06
CA PRO A 62 13.06 -12.94 4.59
C PRO A 62 13.70 -13.96 3.64
N GLY A 63 14.55 -14.80 4.20
CA GLY A 63 15.20 -15.90 3.48
C GLY A 63 14.26 -17.08 3.25
N GLU A 64 14.73 -18.07 2.48
CA GLU A 64 14.01 -19.34 2.35
C GLU A 64 13.86 -20.02 3.73
N GLY A 65 12.64 -20.39 4.09
CA GLY A 65 12.31 -21.02 5.37
C GLY A 65 12.02 -20.04 6.52
N GLU A 66 12.22 -18.73 6.33
CA GLU A 66 11.81 -17.72 7.31
C GLU A 66 10.31 -17.43 7.17
N ILE A 67 9.51 -18.25 7.86
CA ILE A 67 8.04 -18.22 7.82
C ILE A 67 7.44 -17.76 9.15
N CYS A 68 6.25 -17.18 9.10
CA CYS A 68 5.46 -16.80 10.28
C CYS A 68 4.20 -17.68 10.39
N ASN A 69 4.18 -18.57 11.39
CA ASN A 69 3.11 -19.57 11.58
C ASN A 69 1.90 -19.08 12.41
N VAL A 70 1.96 -17.84 12.92
CA VAL A 70 0.84 -17.23 13.64
C VAL A 70 -0.38 -17.14 12.69
N PRO A 71 -1.63 -17.18 13.17
CA PRO A 71 -2.79 -16.88 12.33
C PRO A 71 -2.71 -15.47 11.70
N HIS A 72 -2.85 -15.37 10.38
CA HIS A 72 -2.81 -14.10 9.64
C HIS A 72 -4.13 -13.80 8.92
N GLY A 73 -4.49 -12.52 8.90
CA GLY A 73 -5.54 -11.98 8.04
C GLY A 73 -4.92 -10.98 7.07
N VAL A 74 -5.27 -11.09 5.79
CA VAL A 74 -4.79 -10.20 4.73
C VAL A 74 -5.97 -9.42 4.17
N SER A 75 -5.88 -8.09 4.15
CA SER A 75 -6.84 -7.20 3.50
C SER A 75 -6.12 -6.32 2.50
N LEU A 76 -6.51 -6.40 1.23
CA LEU A 76 -5.91 -5.64 0.14
C LEU A 76 -6.95 -4.77 -0.55
N THR A 77 -6.60 -3.53 -0.88
CA THR A 77 -7.51 -2.61 -1.57
C THR A 77 -7.42 -2.78 -3.08
N LYS A 78 -8.56 -2.94 -3.76
CA LYS A 78 -8.60 -3.16 -5.22
C LYS A 78 -8.17 -1.95 -6.05
N THR A 79 -8.29 -0.76 -5.49
CA THR A 79 -7.97 0.52 -6.12
C THR A 79 -6.46 0.77 -6.25
N GLN A 80 -5.61 -0.05 -5.62
CA GLN A 80 -4.16 0.14 -5.56
C GLN A 80 -3.40 -1.06 -6.12
N PRO A 81 -3.47 -1.31 -7.43
CA PRO A 81 -2.89 -2.52 -8.03
C PRO A 81 -1.37 -2.62 -7.85
N HIS A 82 -0.66 -1.50 -7.73
CA HIS A 82 0.80 -1.47 -7.59
C HIS A 82 1.31 -1.87 -6.19
N GLU A 83 0.45 -1.86 -5.18
CA GLU A 83 0.82 -2.17 -3.78
C GLU A 83 0.39 -3.59 -3.37
N ARG A 84 0.04 -4.43 -4.36
CA ARG A 84 -0.48 -5.78 -4.12
C ARG A 84 0.59 -6.83 -4.43
N PRO A 85 1.19 -7.46 -3.41
CA PRO A 85 2.07 -8.60 -3.66
C PRO A 85 1.25 -9.77 -4.26
N PRO A 86 1.86 -10.61 -5.11
CA PRO A 86 1.23 -11.86 -5.55
C PRO A 86 0.81 -12.70 -4.34
N ARG A 87 -0.37 -13.32 -4.41
CA ARG A 87 -0.91 -14.10 -3.29
C ARG A 87 0.00 -15.26 -2.93
N GLU A 88 0.59 -15.92 -3.93
CA GLU A 88 1.52 -17.03 -3.76
C GLU A 88 2.79 -16.60 -3.01
N TYR A 89 3.21 -15.34 -3.14
CA TYR A 89 4.36 -14.83 -2.39
C TYR A 89 4.02 -14.66 -0.91
N VAL A 90 2.82 -14.15 -0.61
CA VAL A 90 2.35 -13.98 0.78
C VAL A 90 2.14 -15.34 1.45
N GLU A 91 1.52 -16.30 0.77
CA GLU A 91 1.27 -17.65 1.30
C GLU A 91 2.56 -18.43 1.61
N ARG A 92 3.66 -18.16 0.89
CA ARG A 92 4.97 -18.76 1.20
C ARG A 92 5.56 -18.26 2.52
N LEU A 93 5.39 -16.98 2.83
CA LEU A 93 5.91 -16.36 4.06
C LEU A 93 4.96 -16.56 5.25
N PHE A 94 3.67 -16.65 4.97
CA PHE A 94 2.58 -16.74 5.95
C PHE A 94 1.71 -17.96 5.62
N PRO A 95 2.11 -19.18 6.02
CA PRO A 95 1.37 -20.39 5.66
C PRO A 95 0.01 -20.52 6.38
N ASN A 96 -0.20 -19.78 7.48
CA ASN A 96 -1.42 -19.84 8.30
C ASN A 96 -2.32 -18.61 8.08
N ILE A 97 -2.73 -18.37 6.83
CA ILE A 97 -3.69 -17.29 6.50
C ILE A 97 -5.12 -17.79 6.70
N LEU A 98 -5.83 -17.25 7.68
CA LEU A 98 -7.22 -17.61 7.98
C LEU A 98 -8.24 -16.78 7.20
N GLN A 99 -7.86 -15.58 6.76
CA GLN A 99 -8.73 -14.68 6.03
C GLN A 99 -7.95 -13.96 4.93
N TRP A 100 -8.48 -13.99 3.70
CA TRP A 100 -8.02 -13.17 2.59
C TRP A 100 -9.19 -12.35 2.07
N GLN A 101 -9.12 -11.03 2.21
CA GLN A 101 -10.18 -10.12 1.81
C GLN A 101 -9.68 -9.08 0.83
N GLU A 102 -10.47 -8.84 -0.21
CA GLU A 102 -10.24 -7.74 -1.14
C GLU A 102 -11.27 -6.64 -0.91
N LEU A 103 -10.80 -5.49 -0.46
CA LEU A 103 -11.63 -4.32 -0.20
C LEU A 103 -11.93 -3.62 -1.53
N ASN A 104 -13.21 -3.39 -1.80
CA ASN A 104 -13.67 -2.78 -3.06
C ASN A 104 -13.58 -1.24 -3.05
N ALA A 105 -13.16 -0.62 -1.95
CA ALA A 105 -13.11 0.83 -1.78
C ALA A 105 -11.96 1.26 -0.84
N GLY A 106 -11.61 2.55 -0.89
CA GLY A 106 -10.47 3.17 -0.19
C GLY A 106 -9.21 3.18 -1.04
N GLY A 107 -8.18 3.92 -0.64
CA GLY A 107 -6.84 3.94 -1.22
C GLY A 107 -5.77 3.52 -0.21
N HIS A 108 -4.61 4.19 -0.22
CA HIS A 108 -3.45 3.84 0.60
C HIS A 108 -3.77 3.98 2.09
N PHE A 109 -4.58 4.98 2.41
CA PHE A 109 -5.04 5.28 3.76
C PHE A 109 -6.43 4.69 3.99
N VAL A 110 -6.66 3.42 3.60
CA VAL A 110 -7.96 2.74 3.69
C VAL A 110 -8.59 2.80 5.08
N ALA A 111 -7.79 2.80 6.15
CA ALA A 111 -8.30 2.94 7.52
C ALA A 111 -8.91 4.32 7.81
N LEU A 112 -8.39 5.38 7.16
CA LEU A 112 -8.94 6.72 7.27
C LEU A 112 -10.10 6.94 6.29
N GLU A 113 -9.98 6.43 5.07
CA GLU A 113 -10.98 6.63 4.02
C GLU A 113 -12.23 5.77 4.20
N GLN A 114 -12.05 4.54 4.69
CA GLN A 114 -13.11 3.53 4.85
C GLN A 114 -13.02 2.85 6.24
N PRO A 115 -13.14 3.61 7.34
CA PRO A 115 -12.93 3.09 8.70
C PRO A 115 -13.89 1.95 9.03
N GLY A 116 -15.13 2.00 8.52
CA GLY A 116 -16.13 0.94 8.70
C GLY A 116 -15.70 -0.39 8.08
N LEU A 117 -15.21 -0.37 6.84
CA LEU A 117 -14.76 -1.56 6.13
C LEU A 117 -13.55 -2.21 6.81
N VAL A 118 -12.57 -1.40 7.23
CA VAL A 118 -11.39 -1.90 7.94
C VAL A 118 -11.79 -2.48 9.29
N ALA A 119 -12.64 -1.79 10.06
CA ALA A 119 -13.09 -2.29 11.36
C ALA A 119 -13.91 -3.58 11.24
N GLU A 120 -14.73 -3.72 10.20
CA GLU A 120 -15.46 -4.95 9.91
C GLU A 120 -14.52 -6.10 9.52
N SER A 121 -13.55 -5.85 8.64
CA SER A 121 -12.52 -6.83 8.28
C SER A 121 -11.79 -7.38 9.51
N ILE A 122 -11.34 -6.47 10.40
CA ILE A 122 -10.66 -6.83 11.65
C ILE A 122 -11.58 -7.67 12.54
N ARG A 123 -12.83 -7.24 12.76
CA ARG A 123 -13.79 -7.99 13.58
C ARG A 123 -14.11 -9.36 12.98
N SER A 124 -14.22 -9.47 11.66
CA SER A 124 -14.42 -10.74 10.96
C SER A 124 -13.25 -11.68 11.21
N PHE A 125 -12.02 -11.18 11.11
CA PHE A 125 -10.82 -11.98 11.33
C PHE A 125 -10.74 -12.50 12.77
N PHE A 126 -10.99 -11.66 13.77
CA PHE A 126 -10.96 -12.11 15.16
C PHE A 126 -12.05 -13.14 15.50
N LYS A 127 -13.13 -13.23 14.73
CA LYS A 127 -14.13 -14.31 14.88
C LYS A 127 -13.65 -15.65 14.35
N THR A 128 -12.67 -15.68 13.44
CA THR A 128 -12.10 -16.93 12.92
C THR A 128 -11.05 -17.52 13.86
N ILE A 129 -10.49 -16.70 14.76
CA ILE A 129 -9.57 -17.15 15.79
C ILE A 129 -10.38 -17.78 16.93
N GLN A 130 -10.15 -19.06 17.17
CA GLN A 130 -10.67 -19.79 18.33
C GLN A 130 -9.50 -20.06 19.29
N TYR A 131 -9.72 -19.79 20.58
CA TYR A 131 -8.76 -20.04 21.66
C TYR A 131 -8.96 -21.42 22.28
#